data_AF-A0A0N1G2H2-F1
#
_entry.id   AF-A0A0N1G2H2-F1
#
_cell.length_a   1.000
_cell.length_b   1.000
_cell.length_c   1.000
_cell.angle_alpha   90.00
_cell.angle_beta   90.00
_cell.angle_gamma   90.00
#
_symmetry.space_group_name_H-M   'P 1'
#
loop_
_entity.id
_entity.type
_entity.pdbx_description
1 polymer ?
#
loop_
_entity_poly.entity_id
_entity_poly.type
_entity_poly.pdbx_seq_one_letter_code
_entity_poly.pdbx_strand_id
1 'polypeptide(L)'
;MEQGSTAHGVPSIFVVLPDGQEVRGRLHARRQVQDGWLYQVGILVWQDGAHGSAEPAEQRVWVPPAHARPVPGVSYGHVPTRRLSGAQSSSQESPPAWTLQYLPHRPKHPGATLLHVVGCTPSDRTLTREEALAALQQPRAAACIECDAARSLTPEQQETDPTGQTRLQGNG
;
A
#
# COMPACT_ATOMS: atom_id res chain seq x y z
N MET A 1 5.30 -26.50 25.61
CA MET A 1 3.93 -26.23 25.14
C MET A 1 4.05 -25.28 23.97
N GLU A 2 3.96 -25.82 22.76
CA GLU A 2 4.11 -25.09 21.50
C GLU A 2 2.93 -24.16 21.29
N GLN A 3 3.21 -22.89 21.00
CA GLN A 3 2.20 -21.91 20.63
C GLN A 3 1.85 -22.10 19.15
N GLY A 4 0.69 -22.71 18.90
CA GLY A 4 0.14 -22.90 17.56
C GLY A 4 -0.31 -21.55 16.97
N SER A 5 0.48 -21.04 16.01
CA SER A 5 0.09 -19.93 15.15
C SER A 5 -1.08 -20.37 14.26
N THR A 6 -2.30 -19.92 14.56
CA THR A 6 -3.44 -20.12 13.65
C THR A 6 -3.23 -19.26 12.41
N ALA A 7 -2.80 -19.89 11.32
CA ALA A 7 -2.80 -19.29 10.00
C ALA A 7 -4.26 -19.01 9.59
N HIS A 8 -4.78 -17.82 9.90
CA HIS A 8 -6.09 -17.42 9.41
C HIS A 8 -5.98 -17.18 7.91
N GLY A 9 -6.52 -18.11 7.11
CA GLY A 9 -6.55 -18.01 5.66
C GLY A 9 -7.30 -16.76 5.17
N VAL A 10 -7.06 -16.40 3.91
CA VAL A 10 -7.72 -15.25 3.27
C VAL A 10 -9.24 -15.49 3.22
N PRO A 11 -10.07 -14.64 3.88
CA PRO A 11 -11.50 -14.91 4.06
C PRO A 11 -12.27 -14.80 2.75
N SER A 12 -13.33 -15.60 2.62
CA SER A 12 -14.23 -15.54 1.46
C SER A 12 -15.03 -14.24 1.45
N ILE A 13 -15.35 -13.72 0.26
CA ILE A 13 -16.25 -12.57 0.06
C ILE A 13 -17.07 -12.80 -1.22
N PHE A 14 -18.25 -12.21 -1.34
CA PHE A 14 -18.94 -12.12 -2.62
C PHE A 14 -18.46 -10.87 -3.37
N VAL A 15 -18.09 -11.02 -4.63
CA VAL A 15 -17.74 -9.93 -5.53
C VAL A 15 -18.88 -9.74 -6.52
N VAL A 16 -19.42 -8.54 -6.59
CA VAL A 16 -20.49 -8.15 -7.52
C VAL A 16 -19.83 -7.57 -8.77
N LEU A 17 -19.90 -8.29 -9.89
CA LEU A 17 -19.41 -7.87 -11.18
C LEU A 17 -20.25 -6.70 -11.76
N PRO A 18 -19.77 -5.98 -12.78
CA PRO A 18 -20.47 -4.80 -13.32
C PRO A 18 -21.88 -5.07 -13.86
N ASP A 19 -22.17 -6.30 -14.27
CA ASP A 19 -23.47 -6.78 -14.73
C ASP A 19 -24.41 -7.20 -13.57
N GLY A 20 -23.95 -7.07 -12.32
CA GLY A 20 -24.68 -7.47 -11.13
C GLY A 20 -24.50 -8.95 -10.75
N GLN A 21 -23.76 -9.74 -11.53
CA GLN A 21 -23.48 -11.13 -11.18
C GLN A 21 -22.63 -11.21 -9.92
N GLU A 22 -22.97 -12.12 -9.01
CA GLU A 22 -22.17 -12.41 -7.83
C GLU A 22 -21.26 -13.61 -8.05
N VAL A 23 -19.98 -13.45 -7.75
CA VAL A 23 -19.00 -14.54 -7.74
C VAL A 23 -18.32 -14.63 -6.38
N ARG A 24 -17.93 -15.84 -5.99
CA ARG A 24 -17.20 -16.05 -4.74
C ARG A 24 -15.72 -15.74 -4.95
N GLY A 25 -15.19 -14.83 -4.14
CA GLY A 25 -13.79 -14.43 -4.15
C GLY A 25 -13.16 -14.48 -2.77
N ARG A 26 -11.98 -13.88 -2.65
CA ARG A 26 -11.21 -13.76 -1.40
C ARG A 26 -10.91 -12.29 -1.12
N LEU A 27 -11.05 -11.84 0.13
CA LEU A 27 -10.70 -10.49 0.52
C LEU A 27 -9.26 -10.45 1.07
N HIS A 28 -8.34 -9.92 0.29
CA HIS A 28 -6.91 -9.89 0.62
C HIS A 28 -6.52 -8.68 1.46
N ALA A 29 -7.12 -7.52 1.20
CA ALA A 29 -6.78 -6.29 1.91
C ALA A 29 -7.91 -5.25 1.81
N ARG A 30 -7.86 -4.27 2.70
CA ARG A 30 -8.68 -3.05 2.69
C ARG A 30 -7.75 -1.85 2.76
N ARG A 31 -8.04 -0.80 1.99
CA ARG A 31 -7.34 0.47 2.12
C ARG A 31 -8.31 1.62 2.06
N GLN A 32 -8.07 2.64 2.86
CA GLN A 32 -8.77 3.90 2.78
C GLN A 32 -8.04 4.80 1.79
N VAL A 33 -8.80 5.44 0.91
CA VAL A 33 -8.40 6.48 -0.04
C VAL A 33 -9.17 7.76 0.28
N GLN A 34 -8.89 8.86 -0.42
CA GLN A 34 -9.57 10.15 -0.18
C GLN A 34 -11.11 10.01 -0.27
N ASP A 35 -11.60 9.28 -1.28
CA ASP A 35 -13.03 9.09 -1.54
C ASP A 35 -13.66 7.88 -0.84
N GLY A 36 -13.02 7.34 0.20
CA GLY A 36 -13.58 6.25 1.02
C GLY A 36 -12.68 5.03 1.09
N TRP A 37 -13.24 3.84 0.85
CA TRP A 37 -12.53 2.57 0.98
C TRP A 37 -12.39 1.86 -0.35
N LEU A 38 -11.33 1.07 -0.49
CA LEU A 38 -11.14 0.10 -1.56
C LEU A 38 -10.77 -1.25 -0.96
N TYR A 39 -11.33 -2.32 -1.51
CA TYR A 39 -11.13 -3.70 -1.08
C TYR A 39 -10.38 -4.46 -2.17
N GLN A 40 -9.27 -5.11 -1.83
CA GLN A 40 -8.54 -5.96 -2.74
C GLN A 40 -9.18 -7.34 -2.75
N VAL A 41 -9.93 -7.63 -3.81
CA VAL A 41 -10.59 -8.91 -4.00
C VAL A 41 -9.79 -9.77 -4.96
N GLY A 42 -9.67 -11.06 -4.66
CA GLY A 42 -9.14 -12.09 -5.55
C GLY A 42 -10.29 -12.91 -6.13
N ILE A 43 -10.34 -13.03 -7.45
CA ILE A 43 -11.32 -13.84 -8.18
C ILE A 43 -10.56 -14.92 -8.94
N LEU A 44 -11.00 -16.18 -8.81
CA LEU A 44 -10.45 -17.26 -9.62
C LEU A 44 -11.01 -17.17 -11.03
N VAL A 45 -10.12 -17.08 -12.00
CA VAL A 45 -10.42 -17.05 -13.44
C VAL A 45 -9.58 -18.10 -14.14
N TRP A 46 -9.98 -18.47 -15.35
CA TRP A 46 -9.14 -19.24 -16.25
C TRP A 46 -8.20 -18.31 -17.00
N GLN A 47 -6.96 -18.74 -17.19
CA GLN A 47 -6.00 -18.10 -18.07
C GLN A 47 -5.35 -19.14 -18.99
N ASP A 48 -4.74 -18.68 -20.08
CA ASP A 48 -3.98 -19.54 -20.98
C ASP A 48 -2.71 -20.05 -20.27
N GLY A 49 -2.62 -21.36 -20.16
CA GLY A 49 -1.45 -22.10 -19.71
C GLY A 49 -0.60 -22.59 -20.88
N ALA A 50 0.43 -23.39 -20.56
CA ALA A 50 1.32 -23.93 -21.58
C ALA A 50 0.56 -24.80 -22.58
N HIS A 51 0.90 -24.68 -23.87
CA HIS A 51 0.28 -25.46 -24.95
C HIS A 51 -1.23 -25.28 -25.11
N GLY A 52 -1.77 -24.13 -24.69
CA GLY A 52 -3.21 -23.84 -24.82
C GLY A 52 -4.06 -24.58 -23.79
N SER A 53 -3.46 -25.04 -22.68
CA SER A 53 -4.22 -25.50 -21.52
C SER A 53 -4.96 -24.34 -20.86
N ALA A 54 -6.07 -24.62 -20.18
CA ALA A 54 -6.68 -23.66 -19.27
C ALA A 54 -6.14 -23.89 -17.85
N GLU A 55 -5.55 -22.87 -17.24
CA GLU A 55 -5.03 -22.93 -15.88
C GLU A 55 -5.77 -21.97 -14.95
N PRO A 56 -6.06 -22.37 -13.71
CA PRO A 56 -6.72 -21.50 -12.75
C PRO A 56 -5.73 -20.46 -12.24
N ALA A 57 -6.15 -19.20 -12.24
CA ALA A 57 -5.37 -18.10 -11.69
C ALA A 57 -6.23 -17.15 -10.86
N GLU A 58 -5.64 -16.62 -9.79
CA GLU A 58 -6.31 -15.60 -8.99
C GLU A 58 -5.99 -14.21 -9.54
N GLN A 59 -6.99 -13.58 -10.15
CA GLN A 59 -6.91 -12.18 -10.54
C GLN A 59 -7.27 -11.29 -9.37
N ARG A 60 -6.34 -10.41 -8.97
CA ARG A 60 -6.54 -9.47 -7.85
C ARG A 60 -6.83 -8.07 -8.36
N VAL A 61 -7.87 -7.45 -7.81
CA VAL A 61 -8.33 -6.11 -8.20
C VAL A 61 -8.82 -5.33 -6.98
N TRP A 62 -8.59 -4.02 -6.98
CA TRP A 62 -9.17 -3.11 -5.98
C TRP A 62 -10.55 -2.65 -6.45
N VAL A 63 -11.57 -2.84 -5.63
CA VAL A 63 -12.95 -2.46 -5.92
C VAL A 63 -13.55 -1.61 -4.79
N PRO A 64 -14.52 -0.72 -5.09
CA PRO A 64 -15.32 -0.08 -4.06
C PRO A 64 -16.11 -1.11 -3.23
N PRO A 65 -16.44 -0.80 -1.96
CA PRO A 65 -17.24 -1.68 -1.10
C PRO A 65 -18.60 -2.06 -1.70
N ALA A 66 -19.18 -1.22 -2.55
CA ALA A 66 -20.43 -1.52 -3.27
C ALA A 66 -20.36 -2.81 -4.11
N HIS A 67 -19.17 -3.21 -4.54
CA HIS A 67 -18.91 -4.42 -5.31
C HIS A 67 -18.43 -5.61 -4.46
N ALA A 68 -18.43 -5.49 -3.13
CA ALA A 68 -17.88 -6.49 -2.23
C ALA A 68 -18.81 -6.73 -1.04
N ARG A 69 -19.49 -7.88 -1.01
CA ARG A 69 -20.46 -8.24 0.03
C ARG A 69 -19.90 -9.29 0.98
N PRO A 70 -19.98 -9.07 2.30
CA PRO A 70 -19.51 -10.06 3.28
C PRO A 70 -20.33 -11.35 3.19
N VAL A 71 -19.67 -12.47 3.45
CA VAL A 71 -20.30 -13.78 3.59
C VAL A 71 -20.73 -13.94 5.05
N PRO A 72 -22.00 -14.29 5.33
CA PRO A 72 -22.45 -14.53 6.71
C PRO A 72 -21.57 -15.55 7.44
N GLY A 73 -21.23 -15.26 8.69
CA GLY A 73 -20.42 -16.13 9.54
C GLY A 73 -18.91 -16.11 9.28
N VAL A 74 -18.43 -15.34 8.29
CA VAL A 74 -16.98 -15.18 8.04
C VAL A 74 -16.43 -13.98 8.83
N SER A 75 -15.34 -14.21 9.56
CA SER A 75 -14.60 -13.13 10.23
C SER A 75 -13.67 -12.42 9.25
N TYR A 76 -13.67 -11.08 9.33
CA TYR A 76 -12.80 -10.21 8.53
C TYR A 76 -11.87 -9.35 9.41
N GLY A 77 -11.80 -9.63 10.71
CA GLY A 77 -11.00 -8.84 11.65
C GLY A 77 -9.51 -8.88 11.32
N HIS A 78 -9.03 -10.02 10.80
CA HIS A 78 -7.62 -10.25 10.45
C HIS A 78 -7.22 -9.73 9.07
N VAL A 79 -8.16 -9.21 8.27
CA VAL A 79 -7.84 -8.71 6.92
C VAL A 79 -6.96 -7.46 7.03
N PRO A 80 -5.77 -7.45 6.40
CA PRO A 80 -4.89 -6.28 6.36
C PRO A 80 -5.64 -5.01 5.99
N THR A 81 -5.55 -3.99 6.84
CA THR A 81 -6.34 -2.76 6.69
C THR A 81 -5.44 -1.55 6.83
N ARG A 82 -5.28 -0.81 5.73
CA ARG A 82 -4.57 0.46 5.72
C ARG A 82 -5.57 1.60 5.83
N ARG A 83 -5.44 2.43 6.86
CA ARG A 83 -6.15 3.72 6.91
C ARG A 83 -5.32 4.76 6.19
N LEU A 84 -5.98 5.77 5.63
CA LEU A 84 -5.30 6.94 5.12
C LEU A 84 -4.64 7.56 6.35
N SER A 85 -3.34 7.83 6.31
CA SER A 85 -2.66 8.53 7.39
C SER A 85 -3.25 9.93 7.48
N GLY A 86 -4.30 10.11 8.29
CA GLY A 86 -4.58 11.41 8.87
C GLY A 86 -3.35 11.79 9.67
N ALA A 87 -2.90 13.05 9.56
CA ALA A 87 -1.76 13.60 10.28
C ALA A 87 -1.64 12.96 11.67
N GLN A 88 -0.72 12.00 11.82
CA GLN A 88 -0.52 11.34 13.10
C GLN A 88 0.32 12.30 13.93
N SER A 89 -0.37 13.07 14.76
CA SER A 89 0.20 13.65 15.97
C SER A 89 0.44 12.51 16.95
N SER A 90 1.60 11.86 16.82
CA SER A 90 2.19 11.08 17.92
C SER A 90 3.68 10.95 17.66
N SER A 91 4.43 11.70 18.46
CA SER A 91 5.87 11.71 18.57
C SER A 91 6.42 10.30 18.78
N GLN A 92 6.99 9.69 17.73
CA GLN A 92 8.15 8.82 17.88
C GLN A 92 8.93 8.80 16.58
N GLU A 93 10.11 9.41 16.62
CA GLU A 93 11.00 9.61 15.50
C GLU A 93 11.56 8.28 15.01
N SER A 94 11.02 7.80 13.90
CA SER A 94 11.76 7.07 12.88
C SER A 94 11.10 7.37 11.52
N PRO A 95 11.83 7.97 10.57
CA PRO A 95 11.25 8.48 9.34
C PRO A 95 10.74 7.34 8.45
N PRO A 96 9.76 7.63 7.57
CA PRO A 96 9.28 6.66 6.60
C PRO A 96 10.46 6.10 5.77
N ALA A 97 10.57 4.79 5.71
CA ALA A 97 11.45 4.10 4.78
C ALA A 97 10.70 3.88 3.45
N TRP A 98 11.41 3.94 2.32
CA TRP A 98 10.81 3.75 0.99
C TRP A 98 11.20 2.41 0.36
N THR A 99 10.42 1.92 -0.60
CA THR A 99 10.74 0.70 -1.38
C THR A 99 10.48 0.97 -2.86
N LEU A 100 11.11 0.20 -3.76
CA LEU A 100 10.85 0.29 -5.20
C LEU A 100 10.05 -0.91 -5.70
N GLN A 101 9.19 -0.65 -6.67
CA GLN A 101 8.53 -1.64 -7.48
C GLN A 101 8.90 -1.42 -8.94
N TYR A 102 9.47 -2.45 -9.57
CA TYR A 102 9.76 -2.44 -11.00
C TYR A 102 8.58 -3.03 -11.77
N LEU A 103 7.92 -2.20 -12.58
CA LEU A 103 6.89 -2.62 -13.50
C LEU A 103 7.55 -3.07 -14.82
N PRO A 104 7.36 -4.33 -15.23
CA PRO A 104 8.03 -4.87 -16.41
C PRO A 104 7.53 -4.20 -17.68
N HIS A 105 8.38 -4.19 -18.70
CA HIS A 105 8.00 -3.80 -20.06
C HIS A 105 6.92 -4.75 -20.60
N ARG A 106 5.85 -4.18 -21.18
CA ARG A 106 4.79 -4.93 -21.88
C ARG A 106 4.49 -4.27 -23.22
N PRO A 107 3.92 -4.98 -24.20
CA PRO A 107 3.45 -4.35 -25.44
C PRO A 107 2.56 -3.13 -25.12
N LYS A 108 2.89 -1.96 -25.68
CA LYS A 108 2.28 -0.62 -25.41
C LYS A 108 2.61 0.03 -24.05
N HIS A 109 3.35 -0.62 -23.16
CA HIS A 109 3.70 -0.07 -21.84
C HIS A 109 5.20 -0.18 -21.57
N PRO A 110 5.96 0.93 -21.66
CA PRO A 110 7.43 0.89 -21.66
C PRO A 110 8.13 0.36 -20.38
N GLY A 111 7.43 -0.16 -19.39
CA GLY A 111 7.96 -0.44 -18.05
C GLY A 111 8.18 0.86 -17.26
N ALA A 112 8.14 0.77 -15.93
CA ALA A 112 8.29 1.93 -15.05
C ALA A 112 8.78 1.50 -13.67
N THR A 113 9.34 2.44 -12.91
CA THR A 113 9.72 2.22 -11.52
C THR A 113 8.81 3.03 -10.62
N LEU A 114 8.15 2.40 -9.66
CA LEU A 114 7.32 3.09 -8.68
C LEU A 114 8.00 3.12 -7.31
N LEU A 115 8.14 4.33 -6.75
CA LEU A 115 8.57 4.52 -5.37
C LEU A 115 7.37 4.46 -4.44
N HIS A 116 7.51 3.68 -3.37
CA HIS A 116 6.47 3.43 -2.39
C HIS A 116 6.97 3.76 -0.98
N VAL A 117 6.07 4.16 -0.09
CA VAL A 117 6.34 4.09 1.36
C VAL A 117 6.28 2.62 1.78
N VAL A 118 7.15 2.21 2.72
CA VAL A 118 7.17 0.85 3.27
C VAL A 118 5.77 0.39 3.67
N GLY A 119 5.44 -0.83 3.25
CA GLY A 119 4.14 -1.45 3.44
C GLY A 119 3.17 -1.29 2.26
N CYS A 120 3.35 -0.31 1.36
CA CYS A 120 2.46 -0.17 0.20
C CYS A 120 2.53 -1.38 -0.75
N THR A 121 3.75 -1.84 -1.03
CA THR A 121 4.06 -3.02 -1.83
C THR A 121 4.91 -3.99 -1.00
N PRO A 122 4.75 -5.31 -1.14
CA PRO A 122 5.67 -6.28 -0.56
C PRO A 122 7.03 -6.14 -1.26
N SER A 123 7.98 -5.49 -0.60
CA SER A 123 9.38 -5.44 -1.00
C SER A 123 10.23 -5.59 0.25
N ASP A 124 11.33 -6.31 0.11
CA ASP A 124 12.27 -6.70 1.17
C ASP A 124 13.37 -5.66 1.41
N ARG A 125 13.58 -4.74 0.46
CA ARG A 125 14.61 -3.70 0.56
C ARG A 125 14.01 -2.32 0.82
N THR A 126 14.39 -1.75 1.95
CA THR A 126 14.14 -0.34 2.28
C THR A 126 15.23 0.58 1.72
N LEU A 127 14.84 1.78 1.33
CA LEU A 127 15.68 2.85 0.85
C LEU A 127 15.79 3.97 1.89
N THR A 128 16.94 4.63 1.94
CA THR A 128 17.08 5.94 2.59
C THR A 128 16.36 7.02 1.77
N ARG A 129 16.24 8.22 2.35
CA ARG A 129 15.63 9.36 1.68
C ARG A 129 16.42 9.78 0.44
N GLU A 130 17.75 9.78 0.53
CA GLU A 130 18.63 10.12 -0.58
C GLU A 130 18.50 9.11 -1.72
N GLU A 131 18.44 7.82 -1.38
CA GLU A 131 18.23 6.75 -2.36
C GLU A 131 16.85 6.85 -3.03
N ALA A 132 15.81 7.20 -2.27
CA ALA A 132 14.46 7.40 -2.78
C ALA A 132 14.38 8.60 -3.74
N LEU A 133 15.03 9.71 -3.40
CA LEU A 133 15.14 10.88 -4.28
C LEU A 133 15.94 10.56 -5.54
N ALA A 134 17.07 9.85 -5.41
CA ALA A 134 17.89 9.42 -6.54
C ALA A 134 17.12 8.48 -7.47
N ALA A 135 16.29 7.58 -6.92
CA ALA A 135 15.44 6.71 -7.71
C ALA A 135 14.41 7.50 -8.53
N LEU A 136 13.83 8.57 -7.99
CA LEU A 136 12.89 9.43 -8.70
C LEU A 136 13.53 10.26 -9.84
N GLN A 137 14.85 10.42 -9.85
CA GLN A 137 15.57 11.04 -10.97
C GLN A 137 15.74 10.10 -12.17
N GLN A 138 15.48 8.80 -12.01
CA GLN A 138 15.63 7.85 -13.11
C GLN A 138 14.51 8.02 -14.16
N PRO A 139 14.81 7.82 -15.46
CA PRO A 139 13.78 7.83 -16.49
C PRO A 139 12.66 6.85 -16.18
N ARG A 140 11.41 7.30 -16.29
CA ARG A 140 10.21 6.49 -16.04
C ARG A 140 10.06 6.02 -14.58
N ALA A 141 10.72 6.69 -13.64
CA ALA A 141 10.41 6.58 -12.22
C ALA A 141 9.27 7.53 -11.83
N ALA A 142 8.39 7.10 -10.94
CA ALA A 142 7.34 7.94 -10.38
C ALA A 142 7.06 7.56 -8.93
N ALA A 143 6.61 8.53 -8.14
CA ALA A 143 6.08 8.26 -6.80
C ALA A 143 4.70 7.58 -6.92
N CYS A 144 4.47 6.56 -6.11
CA CYS A 144 3.17 5.92 -6.04
C CYS A 144 2.13 6.91 -5.47
N ILE A 145 1.13 7.21 -6.29
CA ILE A 145 0.01 8.08 -5.90
C ILE A 145 -0.85 7.45 -4.80
N GLU A 146 -0.88 6.11 -4.70
CA GLU A 146 -1.76 5.40 -3.77
C GLU A 146 -1.30 5.49 -2.31
N CYS A 147 0.01 5.58 -2.08
CA CYS A 147 0.58 5.83 -0.75
C CYS A 147 1.08 7.26 -0.56
N ASP A 148 0.80 8.15 -1.52
CA ASP A 148 1.30 9.53 -1.54
C ASP A 148 2.80 9.64 -1.25
N ALA A 149 3.61 8.80 -1.91
CA ALA A 149 5.04 8.68 -1.61
C ALA A 149 5.80 10.00 -1.81
N ALA A 150 5.33 10.87 -2.72
CA ALA A 150 5.92 12.18 -2.95
C ALA A 150 5.86 13.07 -1.69
N ARG A 151 4.73 13.07 -0.99
CA ARG A 151 4.54 13.86 0.23
C ARG A 151 5.44 13.40 1.38
N SER A 152 5.74 12.10 1.46
CA SER A 152 6.64 11.60 2.50
C SER A 152 8.10 12.05 2.32
N LEU A 153 8.50 12.49 1.11
CA LEU A 153 9.86 12.93 0.80
C LEU A 153 10.10 14.42 1.08
N THR A 154 9.06 15.22 1.25
CA THR A 154 9.22 16.64 1.58
C THR A 154 9.81 16.76 2.99
N PRO A 155 10.91 17.50 3.18
CA PRO A 155 11.36 17.80 4.52
C PRO A 155 10.27 18.66 5.16
N GLU A 156 9.67 18.21 6.25
CA GLU A 156 8.89 19.12 7.08
C GLU A 156 9.83 20.27 7.48
N GLN A 157 9.44 21.51 7.19
CA GLN A 157 10.24 22.69 7.47
C GLN A 157 10.42 22.82 8.99
N GLN A 158 11.51 22.26 9.53
CA GLN A 158 12.04 22.62 10.84
C GLN A 158 12.73 23.97 10.72
N GLU A 159 11.94 25.05 10.75
CA GLU A 159 12.42 26.34 11.23
C GLU A 159 11.89 26.52 12.66
N THR A 160 12.49 25.76 13.57
CA THR A 160 12.48 26.14 14.98
C THR A 160 13.83 26.78 15.24
N ASP A 161 13.88 28.10 15.21
CA ASP A 161 14.94 28.90 15.80
C ASP A 161 15.17 28.43 17.25
N PRO A 162 16.32 27.81 17.58
CA PRO A 162 16.65 27.46 18.95
C PRO A 162 17.67 28.46 19.48
N THR A 163 17.59 29.74 19.14
CA THR A 163 18.37 30.78 19.81
C THR A 163 17.63 31.21 21.06
N GLY A 164 17.43 30.25 21.97
CA GLY A 164 17.25 30.51 23.39
C GLY A 164 18.53 31.09 23.98
N GLN A 165 18.88 32.32 23.61
CA GLN A 165 19.95 33.09 24.23
C GLN A 165 19.34 34.31 24.93
N THR A 166 18.87 34.11 26.16
CA THR A 166 18.85 35.20 27.14
C THR A 166 20.26 35.33 27.71
N ARG A 167 20.96 36.36 27.26
CA ARG A 167 22.26 36.80 27.75
C ARG A 167 22.16 37.11 29.24
N LEU A 168 22.97 36.43 30.05
CA LEU A 168 23.35 36.90 31.39
C LEU A 168 23.98 38.29 31.24
N GLN A 169 23.28 39.33 31.69
CA GLN A 169 23.89 40.61 32.03
C GLN A 169 23.99 40.69 33.55
N GLY A 170 25.17 40.39 34.07
CA GLY A 170 25.67 41.03 35.28
C GLY A 170 26.29 42.38 34.90
N ASN A 171 25.85 43.45 35.56
CA ASN A 171 26.67 44.51 36.16
C ASN A 171 25.77 45.66 36.62
N GLY A 172 25.90 45.99 37.91
CA GLY A 172 25.22 47.09 38.59
C GLY A 172 25.24 46.85 40.09
#